data_AF-A0A4D6XEP2-F1
#
_entry.id   AF-A0A4D6XEP2-F1
#
_cell.length_a   1.000
_cell.length_b   1.000
_cell.length_c   1.000
_cell.angle_alpha   90.00
_cell.angle_beta   90.00
_cell.angle_gamma   90.00
#
_symmetry.space_group_name_H-M   'P 1'
#
loop_
_entity.id
_entity.type
_entity.pdbx_description
1 polymer ?
#
loop_
_entity_poly.entity_id
_entity_poly.type
_entity_poly.pdbx_seq_one_letter_code
_entity_poly.pdbx_strand_id
1 'polypeptide(L)'
;MPSNDVFYFKLDEDEFISFDAADLIDFNWEDFVKYDAGLYVQLKARNVTYKKGNNKKFKDQSVLPAKWLHSKGDAIALSPGGWRPLAFIPNGAVLLFDKNAFATVRNHIDNNGNASVNSIQVVVDLFQKREIIIDPKPILLEGNNRHDKKLPSLEEMKKELGYFIGKMKKRAPNVTIMATEESLLTLHEASEDFFAGLDSLVQFIEESYKYYSLGNKPPRTLEGFMEILALAKKTNVQSMHSVFTAIVFKAISGASLNPTLKLLKFNQPDYIAKGHAFNGALDIFSLFIFLSEIRNHDYNAYFVTADKDLIHLWNDMTSFMRLDNQPGVLHFDLNYFLPGLRQEEINVLEGIMGS
;
A
#
# COMPACT_ATOMS: atom_id res chain seq x y z
N MET A 1 -1.56 19.24 -5.05
CA MET A 1 -2.56 20.30 -4.79
C MET A 1 -3.58 19.79 -3.79
N PRO A 2 -4.02 20.61 -2.81
CA PRO A 2 -5.15 20.27 -1.95
C PRO A 2 -6.42 20.16 -2.78
N SER A 3 -7.26 19.19 -2.48
CA SER A 3 -8.58 19.06 -3.10
C SER A 3 -9.54 20.10 -2.51
N ASN A 4 -10.37 20.69 -3.36
CA ASN A 4 -11.47 21.58 -2.93
C ASN A 4 -12.78 20.81 -2.69
N ASP A 5 -12.71 19.48 -2.64
CA ASP A 5 -13.88 18.65 -2.39
C ASP A 5 -14.43 18.88 -0.99
N VAL A 6 -15.75 19.03 -0.92
CA VAL A 6 -16.50 19.08 0.34
C VAL A 6 -17.37 17.84 0.41
N PHE A 7 -17.18 17.04 1.44
CA PHE A 7 -18.12 15.96 1.73
C PHE A 7 -19.37 16.54 2.38
N TYR A 8 -20.54 16.14 1.88
CA TYR A 8 -21.83 16.64 2.34
C TYR A 8 -22.77 15.47 2.65
N PHE A 9 -23.24 15.37 3.89
CA PHE A 9 -24.12 14.31 4.37
C PHE A 9 -25.44 14.92 4.83
N LYS A 10 -26.55 14.43 4.27
CA LYS A 10 -27.90 14.72 4.77
C LYS A 10 -28.25 13.71 5.86
N LEU A 11 -28.51 14.19 7.08
CA LEU A 11 -28.92 13.35 8.21
C LEU A 11 -30.44 13.23 8.32
N ASP A 12 -31.13 14.33 8.04
CA ASP A 12 -32.58 14.49 8.11
C ASP A 12 -33.03 15.55 7.09
N GLU A 13 -34.32 15.82 6.96
CA GLU A 13 -34.88 16.76 5.98
C GLU A 13 -34.14 18.11 5.93
N ASP A 14 -33.87 18.69 7.11
CA ASP A 14 -33.24 20.01 7.28
C ASP A 14 -31.88 19.96 7.98
N GLU A 15 -31.31 18.78 8.23
CA GLU A 15 -30.07 18.60 8.97
C GLU A 15 -28.95 18.01 8.11
N PHE A 16 -27.81 18.70 8.08
CA PHE A 16 -26.68 18.39 7.22
C PHE A 16 -25.36 18.50 7.96
N ILE A 17 -24.40 17.71 7.51
CA ILE A 17 -23.00 17.75 7.93
C ILE A 17 -22.14 17.99 6.71
N SER A 18 -21.15 18.88 6.83
CA SER A 18 -20.13 19.06 5.80
C SER A 18 -18.74 19.29 6.37
N PHE A 19 -17.73 18.87 5.63
CA PHE A 19 -16.31 19.11 5.91
C PHE A 19 -15.49 18.95 4.63
N ASP A 20 -14.32 19.58 4.57
CA ASP A 20 -13.43 19.48 3.42
C ASP A 20 -12.80 18.09 3.35
N ALA A 21 -12.55 17.54 2.17
CA ALA A 21 -12.02 16.18 2.03
C ALA A 21 -10.61 16.01 2.65
N ALA A 22 -9.85 17.11 2.73
CA ALA A 22 -8.59 17.17 3.43
C ALA A 22 -8.73 17.03 4.96
N ASP A 23 -9.89 17.38 5.52
CA ASP A 23 -10.18 17.27 6.95
C ASP A 23 -10.69 15.88 7.35
N LEU A 24 -10.85 14.96 6.39
CA LEU A 24 -11.15 13.58 6.71
C LEU A 24 -9.99 12.97 7.50
N ILE A 25 -10.31 12.38 8.65
CA ILE A 25 -9.35 11.62 9.45
C ILE A 25 -9.32 10.19 8.89
N ASP A 26 -8.13 9.74 8.53
CA ASP A 26 -7.91 8.38 8.03
C ASP A 26 -8.35 7.33 9.05
N PHE A 27 -8.78 6.18 8.55
CA PHE A 27 -9.19 5.06 9.38
C PHE A 27 -7.94 4.36 9.91
N ASN A 28 -8.00 3.91 11.16
CA ASN A 28 -6.91 3.18 11.80
C ASN A 28 -7.07 1.66 11.62
N TRP A 29 -6.14 0.90 12.21
CA TRP A 29 -6.16 -0.57 12.15
C TRP A 29 -7.43 -1.19 12.76
N GLU A 30 -7.90 -0.70 13.91
CA GLU A 30 -9.12 -1.22 14.55
C GLU A 30 -10.36 -1.00 13.67
N ASP A 31 -10.41 0.14 12.99
CA ASP A 31 -11.44 0.45 12.03
C ASP A 31 -11.35 -0.53 10.83
N PHE A 32 -10.15 -0.88 10.35
CA PHE A 32 -10.00 -1.89 9.28
C PHE A 32 -10.50 -3.28 9.69
N VAL A 33 -10.14 -3.75 10.89
CA VAL A 33 -10.59 -5.07 11.37
C VAL A 33 -12.12 -5.15 11.43
N LYS A 34 -12.77 -4.08 11.88
CA LYS A 34 -14.25 -3.98 11.85
C LYS A 34 -14.76 -3.97 10.41
N TYR A 35 -14.17 -3.15 9.55
CA TYR A 35 -14.53 -3.03 8.14
C TYR A 35 -14.44 -4.38 7.39
N ASP A 36 -13.36 -5.13 7.56
CA ASP A 36 -13.16 -6.45 6.93
C ASP A 36 -14.11 -7.53 7.49
N ALA A 37 -14.51 -7.40 8.76
CA ALA A 37 -15.52 -8.24 9.38
C ALA A 37 -16.96 -7.87 8.97
N GLY A 38 -17.17 -6.86 8.12
CA GLY A 38 -18.50 -6.37 7.77
C GLY A 38 -19.21 -5.67 8.94
N LEU A 39 -18.45 -5.12 9.87
CA LEU A 39 -18.96 -4.34 11.00
C LEU A 39 -18.90 -2.85 10.69
N TYR A 40 -19.74 -2.09 11.39
CA TYR A 40 -19.80 -0.65 11.22
C TYR A 40 -18.52 0.05 11.67
N VAL A 41 -18.04 0.94 10.82
CA VAL A 41 -16.98 1.91 11.14
C VAL A 41 -17.56 3.32 11.20
N GLN A 42 -16.99 4.15 12.07
CA GLN A 42 -17.42 5.53 12.26
C GLN A 42 -16.51 6.48 11.48
N LEU A 43 -17.14 7.37 10.71
CA LEU A 43 -16.43 8.42 9.97
C LEU A 43 -15.99 9.51 10.95
N LYS A 44 -14.74 9.95 10.85
CA LYS A 44 -14.16 10.99 11.71
C LYS A 44 -13.62 12.10 10.81
N ALA A 45 -13.88 13.35 11.18
CA ALA A 45 -13.40 14.50 10.43
C ALA A 45 -13.05 15.67 11.36
N ARG A 46 -12.18 16.54 10.87
CA ARG A 46 -11.87 17.83 11.46
C ARG A 46 -12.75 18.93 10.85
N ASN A 47 -12.79 20.09 11.48
CA ASN A 47 -13.42 21.31 10.97
C ASN A 47 -14.86 21.11 10.44
N VAL A 48 -15.66 20.35 11.18
CA VAL A 48 -16.97 19.88 10.72
C VAL A 48 -18.04 20.94 10.96
N THR A 49 -18.79 21.25 9.90
CA THR A 49 -19.96 22.12 9.97
C THR A 49 -21.24 21.31 10.04
N TYR A 50 -22.03 21.54 11.09
CA TYR A 50 -23.40 21.06 11.25
C TYR A 50 -24.37 22.17 10.90
N LYS A 51 -25.30 21.92 9.98
CA LYS A 51 -26.35 22.88 9.59
C LYS A 51 -27.73 22.30 9.88
N LYS A 52 -28.57 23.04 10.61
CA LYS A 52 -29.98 22.72 10.82
C LYS A 52 -30.84 23.95 10.53
N GLY A 53 -31.55 23.95 9.41
CA GLY A 53 -32.20 25.16 8.88
C GLY A 53 -31.19 26.29 8.68
N ASN A 54 -31.42 27.44 9.35
CA ASN A 54 -30.50 28.59 9.31
C ASN A 54 -29.37 28.54 10.34
N ASN A 55 -29.41 27.59 11.28
CA ASN A 55 -28.40 27.48 12.32
C ASN A 55 -27.19 26.69 11.80
N LYS A 56 -25.99 27.23 12.01
CA LYS A 56 -24.72 26.55 11.73
C LYS A 56 -23.94 26.41 13.03
N LYS A 57 -23.40 25.21 13.27
CA LYS A 57 -22.50 24.92 14.39
C LYS A 57 -21.22 24.30 13.85
N PHE A 58 -20.09 24.84 14.27
CA PHE A 58 -18.78 24.33 13.94
C PHE A 58 -18.26 23.41 15.05
N LYS A 59 -17.52 22.36 14.67
CA LYS A 59 -16.78 21.50 15.59
C LYS A 59 -15.39 21.19 15.03
N ASP A 60 -14.36 21.45 15.82
CA ASP A 60 -12.96 21.21 15.42
C ASP A 60 -12.70 19.74 15.06
N GLN A 61 -13.37 18.82 15.76
CA GLN A 61 -13.35 17.40 15.44
C GLN A 61 -14.71 16.78 15.73
N SER A 62 -15.15 15.85 14.88
CA SER A 62 -16.37 15.09 15.13
C SER A 62 -16.28 13.66 14.63
N VAL A 63 -16.86 12.76 15.42
CA VAL A 63 -17.36 11.48 14.93
C VAL A 63 -18.71 11.74 14.28
N LEU A 64 -18.92 11.26 13.05
CA LEU A 64 -20.12 11.52 12.29
C LEU A 64 -21.13 10.39 12.49
N PRO A 65 -22.44 10.68 12.55
CA PRO A 65 -23.50 9.69 12.72
C PRO A 65 -23.76 8.88 11.43
N ALA A 66 -22.72 8.60 10.65
CA ALA A 66 -22.77 7.77 9.46
C ALA A 66 -22.11 6.43 9.75
N LYS A 67 -22.83 5.35 9.42
CA LYS A 67 -22.34 3.98 9.53
C LYS A 67 -22.15 3.41 8.14
N TRP A 68 -20.99 2.81 7.91
CA TRP A 68 -20.62 2.27 6.61
C TRP A 68 -20.50 0.75 6.72
N LEU A 69 -21.16 0.06 5.80
CA LEU A 69 -21.04 -1.38 5.62
C LEU A 69 -20.44 -1.62 4.24
N HIS A 70 -19.45 -2.50 4.18
CA HIS A 70 -18.69 -2.76 2.98
C HIS A 70 -18.82 -4.21 2.50
N SER A 71 -18.69 -4.42 1.19
CA SER A 71 -18.63 -5.76 0.62
C SER A 71 -17.25 -6.38 0.84
N LYS A 72 -17.21 -7.48 1.61
CA LYS A 72 -15.98 -8.25 1.88
C LYS A 72 -15.16 -8.47 0.60
N GLY A 73 -13.88 -8.11 0.64
CA GLY A 73 -12.90 -8.38 -0.43
C GLY A 73 -12.70 -7.28 -1.47
N ASP A 74 -13.27 -6.09 -1.29
CA ASP A 74 -12.96 -4.96 -2.17
C ASP A 74 -11.62 -4.30 -1.82
N ALA A 75 -11.08 -3.53 -2.77
CA ALA A 75 -9.85 -2.77 -2.55
C ALA A 75 -10.07 -1.54 -1.65
N ILE A 76 -9.03 -1.15 -0.93
CA ILE A 76 -8.96 0.09 -0.16
C ILE A 76 -7.79 0.96 -0.64
N ALA A 77 -7.77 2.22 -0.25
CA ALA A 77 -6.64 3.12 -0.45
C ALA A 77 -5.83 3.24 0.83
N LEU A 78 -4.55 2.89 0.76
CA LEU A 78 -3.57 3.20 1.77
C LEU A 78 -3.21 4.69 1.68
N SER A 79 -3.09 5.33 2.84
CA SER A 79 -2.74 6.74 2.97
C SER A 79 -1.70 6.91 4.08
N PRO A 80 -0.94 8.02 4.13
CA PRO A 80 0.06 8.21 5.17
C PRO A 80 -0.48 8.15 6.60
N GLY A 81 -1.74 8.53 6.81
CA GLY A 81 -2.40 8.46 8.11
C GLY A 81 -3.08 7.12 8.42
N GLY A 82 -3.01 6.12 7.54
CA GLY A 82 -3.68 4.83 7.70
C GLY A 82 -4.29 4.36 6.38
N TRP A 83 -5.62 4.33 6.30
CA TRP A 83 -6.31 3.94 5.08
C TRP A 83 -7.65 4.67 4.90
N ARG A 84 -8.19 4.61 3.68
CA ARG A 84 -9.49 5.15 3.29
C ARG A 84 -10.26 4.15 2.42
N PRO A 85 -11.57 4.02 2.61
CA PRO A 85 -12.44 3.49 1.56
C PRO A 85 -12.36 4.38 0.31
N LEU A 86 -12.40 3.77 -0.87
CA LEU A 86 -12.19 4.48 -2.14
C LEU A 86 -13.22 5.59 -2.39
N ALA A 87 -14.42 5.48 -1.80
CA ALA A 87 -15.45 6.51 -1.86
C ALA A 87 -15.01 7.84 -1.23
N PHE A 88 -13.95 7.85 -0.42
CA PHE A 88 -13.44 9.05 0.25
C PHE A 88 -12.11 9.54 -0.31
N ILE A 89 -11.70 9.03 -1.47
CA ILE A 89 -10.57 9.60 -2.22
C ILE A 89 -10.99 10.96 -2.82
N PRO A 90 -10.24 12.04 -2.54
CA PRO A 90 -10.54 13.34 -3.10
C PRO A 90 -10.24 13.44 -4.61
N ASN A 91 -10.92 14.35 -5.30
CA ASN A 91 -10.57 14.79 -6.65
C ASN A 91 -9.14 15.34 -6.70
N GLY A 92 -8.47 15.11 -7.82
CA GLY A 92 -7.07 15.46 -8.06
C GLY A 92 -6.07 14.48 -7.41
N ALA A 93 -6.53 13.41 -6.78
CA ALA A 93 -5.66 12.40 -6.19
C ALA A 93 -4.94 11.56 -7.26
N VAL A 94 -3.71 11.14 -6.93
CA VAL A 94 -2.92 10.18 -7.69
C VAL A 94 -3.05 8.81 -7.04
N LEU A 95 -3.51 7.82 -7.79
CA LEU A 95 -3.75 6.46 -7.31
C LEU A 95 -2.75 5.50 -7.94
N LEU A 96 -2.04 4.76 -7.09
CA LEU A 96 -1.14 3.69 -7.47
C LEU A 96 -1.86 2.36 -7.25
N PHE A 97 -2.25 1.68 -8.34
CA PHE A 97 -2.92 0.38 -8.24
C PHE A 97 -1.89 -0.73 -8.19
N ASP A 98 -2.03 -1.68 -7.26
CA ASP A 98 -1.32 -2.95 -7.33
C ASP A 98 -2.04 -3.94 -8.26
N LYS A 99 -1.41 -5.10 -8.54
CA LYS A 99 -2.04 -6.14 -9.36
C LYS A 99 -3.30 -6.70 -8.74
N ASN A 100 -3.40 -6.79 -7.41
CA ASN A 100 -4.57 -7.35 -6.74
C ASN A 100 -5.81 -6.46 -6.88
N ALA A 101 -5.66 -5.14 -6.71
CA ALA A 101 -6.69 -4.16 -6.98
C ALA A 101 -7.02 -4.11 -8.47
N PHE A 102 -6.03 -4.20 -9.36
CA PHE A 102 -6.35 -4.29 -10.78
C PHE A 102 -7.10 -5.58 -11.14
N ALA A 103 -6.79 -6.70 -10.48
CA ALA A 103 -7.49 -7.96 -10.67
C ALA A 103 -8.97 -7.86 -10.25
N THR A 104 -9.32 -7.08 -9.23
CA THR A 104 -10.73 -6.83 -8.90
C THR A 104 -11.42 -6.09 -10.05
N VAL A 105 -10.79 -5.04 -10.59
CA VAL A 105 -11.30 -4.33 -11.79
C VAL A 105 -11.49 -5.28 -12.96
N ARG A 106 -10.50 -6.14 -13.23
CA ARG A 106 -10.55 -7.13 -14.31
C ARG A 106 -11.68 -8.13 -14.15
N ASN A 107 -11.89 -8.64 -12.94
CA ASN A 107 -12.88 -9.68 -12.66
C ASN A 107 -14.32 -9.12 -12.66
N HIS A 108 -14.48 -7.81 -12.48
CA HIS A 108 -15.78 -7.19 -12.43
C HIS A 108 -16.20 -6.50 -13.74
N ILE A 109 -15.29 -6.31 -14.70
CA ILE A 109 -15.56 -5.65 -15.98
C ILE A 109 -15.38 -6.63 -17.15
N ASP A 110 -16.47 -6.91 -17.86
CA ASP A 110 -16.43 -7.76 -19.06
C ASP A 110 -15.64 -7.11 -20.21
N ASN A 111 -15.42 -7.83 -21.32
CA ASN A 111 -14.67 -7.31 -22.47
C ASN A 111 -15.31 -6.08 -23.14
N ASN A 112 -16.61 -5.88 -22.93
CA ASN A 112 -17.39 -4.77 -23.47
C ASN A 112 -17.40 -3.56 -22.52
N GLY A 113 -16.86 -3.68 -21.30
CA GLY A 113 -16.87 -2.61 -20.31
C GLY A 113 -18.09 -2.63 -19.38
N ASN A 114 -18.93 -3.65 -19.47
CA ASN A 114 -20.08 -3.80 -18.60
C ASN A 114 -19.68 -4.41 -17.26
N ALA A 115 -20.40 -4.01 -16.22
CA ALA A 115 -20.36 -4.68 -14.93
C ALA A 115 -20.76 -6.15 -15.10
N SER A 116 -20.02 -7.06 -14.46
CA SER A 116 -20.36 -8.48 -14.44
C SER A 116 -21.66 -8.70 -13.66
N VAL A 117 -22.42 -9.75 -14.00
CA VAL A 117 -23.84 -9.96 -13.59
C VAL A 117 -24.08 -10.01 -12.06
N ASN A 118 -23.04 -10.05 -11.22
CA ASN A 118 -23.15 -9.95 -9.75
C ASN A 118 -22.10 -9.03 -9.13
N SER A 119 -21.47 -8.13 -9.89
CA SER A 119 -20.51 -7.19 -9.29
C SER A 119 -21.29 -6.11 -8.54
N ILE A 120 -21.14 -6.10 -7.22
CA ILE A 120 -21.33 -4.87 -6.44
C ILE A 120 -20.45 -3.81 -7.09
N GLN A 121 -20.99 -2.60 -7.28
CA GLN A 121 -20.37 -1.47 -7.99
C GLN A 121 -18.84 -1.54 -7.94
N VAL A 122 -18.21 -1.69 -9.10
CA VAL A 122 -16.76 -1.90 -9.18
C VAL A 122 -16.07 -0.69 -8.55
N VAL A 123 -14.93 -0.87 -7.87
CA VAL A 123 -14.03 0.22 -7.42
C VAL A 123 -13.99 1.42 -8.38
N VAL A 124 -13.93 1.15 -9.69
CA VAL A 124 -13.82 2.14 -10.76
C VAL A 124 -15.10 2.98 -10.94
N ASP A 125 -16.25 2.47 -10.52
CA ASP A 125 -17.54 3.17 -10.58
C ASP A 125 -17.52 4.44 -9.72
N LEU A 126 -16.78 4.40 -8.61
CA LEU A 126 -16.59 5.55 -7.73
C LEU A 126 -15.80 6.69 -8.39
N PHE A 127 -15.05 6.39 -9.46
CA PHE A 127 -14.24 7.38 -10.16
C PHE A 127 -14.94 8.00 -11.38
N GLN A 128 -16.10 7.49 -11.79
CA GLN A 128 -16.76 7.93 -13.03
C GLN A 128 -17.02 9.44 -13.11
N LYS A 129 -17.28 10.07 -11.96
CA LYS A 129 -17.60 11.51 -11.84
C LYS A 129 -16.51 12.29 -11.11
N ARG A 130 -15.31 11.72 -11.02
CA ARG A 130 -14.19 12.30 -10.29
C ARG A 130 -13.01 12.52 -11.22
N GLU A 131 -12.26 13.57 -10.92
CA GLU A 131 -10.95 13.82 -11.52
C GLU A 131 -9.94 12.98 -10.76
N ILE A 132 -9.66 11.78 -11.26
CA ILE A 132 -8.70 10.86 -10.65
C ILE A 132 -7.56 10.63 -11.62
N ILE A 133 -6.34 10.70 -11.09
CA ILE A 133 -5.13 10.39 -11.83
C ILE A 133 -4.69 8.99 -11.37
N ILE A 134 -4.44 8.08 -12.31
CA ILE A 134 -3.89 6.77 -12.02
C ILE A 134 -2.47 6.70 -12.54
N ASP A 135 -1.59 6.29 -11.65
CA ASP A 135 -0.24 5.93 -11.95
C ASP A 135 -0.11 4.39 -12.00
N PRO A 136 0.12 3.81 -13.19
CA PRO A 136 0.14 2.36 -13.35
C PRO A 136 1.49 1.72 -12.99
N LYS A 137 2.47 2.47 -12.47
CA LYS A 137 3.82 1.95 -12.18
C LYS A 137 3.83 0.59 -11.45
N PRO A 138 3.08 0.36 -10.34
CA PRO A 138 3.14 -0.93 -9.66
C PRO A 138 2.61 -2.08 -10.53
N ILE A 139 1.50 -1.88 -11.26
CA ILE A 139 0.97 -2.88 -12.21
C ILE A 139 2.02 -3.23 -13.28
N LEU A 140 2.70 -2.22 -13.81
CA LEU A 140 3.64 -2.40 -14.91
C LEU A 140 4.93 -3.07 -14.47
N LEU A 141 5.40 -2.82 -13.26
CA LEU A 141 6.67 -3.34 -12.74
C LEU A 141 6.54 -4.74 -12.13
N GLU A 142 5.36 -5.10 -11.58
CA GLU A 142 5.14 -6.44 -10.99
C GLU A 142 5.04 -7.54 -12.06
N GLY A 143 4.54 -7.20 -13.26
CA GLY A 143 4.40 -8.15 -14.38
C GLY A 143 3.35 -9.25 -14.14
N ASN A 144 3.39 -10.32 -14.95
CA ASN A 144 2.47 -11.47 -14.82
C ASN A 144 3.21 -12.81 -14.60
N ASN A 145 4.55 -12.82 -14.70
CA ASN A 145 5.37 -14.03 -14.81
C ASN A 145 6.15 -14.32 -13.51
N ARG A 146 5.42 -14.45 -12.40
CA ARG A 146 5.97 -14.76 -11.07
C ARG A 146 6.87 -16.02 -11.00
N HIS A 147 6.64 -16.98 -11.91
CA HIS A 147 7.37 -18.25 -11.93
C HIS A 147 8.74 -18.13 -12.58
N ASP A 148 8.91 -17.15 -13.47
CA ASP A 148 10.15 -16.93 -14.21
C ASP A 148 11.13 -16.05 -13.44
N LYS A 149 10.72 -15.51 -12.27
CA LYS A 149 11.50 -14.59 -11.42
C LYS A 149 12.17 -13.47 -12.23
N LYS A 150 11.46 -12.97 -13.24
CA LYS A 150 11.95 -11.93 -14.14
C LYS A 150 11.03 -10.72 -14.08
N LEU A 151 11.64 -9.55 -14.20
CA LEU A 151 10.89 -8.32 -14.46
C LEU A 151 10.20 -8.39 -15.83
N PRO A 152 9.07 -7.70 -16.00
CA PRO A 152 8.37 -7.68 -17.29
C PRO A 152 9.21 -6.95 -18.35
N SER A 153 9.24 -7.51 -19.55
CA SER A 153 9.81 -6.85 -20.73
C SER A 153 8.98 -5.63 -21.14
N LEU A 154 9.59 -4.72 -21.91
CA LEU A 154 8.89 -3.56 -22.46
C LEU A 154 7.61 -3.92 -23.24
N GLU A 155 7.64 -5.01 -24.02
CA GLU A 155 6.45 -5.46 -24.77
C GLU A 155 5.35 -6.02 -23.85
N GLU A 156 5.72 -6.69 -22.75
CA GLU A 156 4.76 -7.10 -21.72
C GLU A 156 4.15 -5.89 -21.01
N MET A 157 4.95 -4.88 -20.67
CA MET A 157 4.47 -3.63 -20.08
C MET A 157 3.53 -2.87 -21.03
N LYS A 158 3.85 -2.75 -22.33
CA LYS A 158 2.98 -2.12 -23.33
C LYS A 158 1.62 -2.83 -23.44
N LYS A 159 1.64 -4.16 -23.49
CA LYS A 159 0.42 -4.97 -23.56
C LYS A 159 -0.44 -4.78 -22.31
N GLU A 160 0.18 -4.81 -21.14
CA GLU A 160 -0.51 -4.61 -19.87
C GLU A 160 -1.09 -3.19 -19.76
N LEU A 161 -0.33 -2.15 -20.15
CA LEU A 161 -0.80 -0.76 -20.16
C LEU A 161 -1.98 -0.58 -21.12
N GLY A 162 -1.88 -1.09 -22.35
CA GLY A 162 -2.96 -1.00 -23.34
C GLY A 162 -4.25 -1.67 -22.84
N TYR A 163 -4.11 -2.82 -22.18
CA TYR A 163 -5.25 -3.51 -21.55
C TYR A 163 -5.83 -2.69 -20.40
N PHE A 164 -4.98 -2.16 -19.52
CA PHE A 164 -5.35 -1.32 -18.39
C PHE A 164 -6.12 -0.07 -18.84
N ILE A 165 -5.54 0.71 -19.77
CA ILE A 165 -6.17 1.91 -20.34
C ILE A 165 -7.51 1.56 -20.98
N GLY A 166 -7.55 0.50 -21.79
CA GLY A 166 -8.78 0.08 -22.47
C GLY A 166 -9.92 -0.26 -21.52
N LYS A 167 -9.64 -0.94 -20.41
CA LYS A 167 -10.65 -1.27 -19.38
C LYS A 167 -11.07 -0.05 -18.58
N MET A 168 -10.11 0.74 -18.11
CA MET A 168 -10.39 1.92 -17.30
C MET A 168 -11.17 2.99 -18.07
N LYS A 169 -10.76 3.32 -19.30
CA LYS A 169 -11.42 4.36 -20.11
C LYS A 169 -12.84 3.98 -20.55
N LYS A 170 -13.13 2.69 -20.73
CA LYS A 170 -14.50 2.23 -21.00
C LYS A 170 -15.44 2.48 -19.82
N ARG A 171 -14.95 2.31 -18.57
CA ARG A 171 -15.79 2.38 -17.38
C ARG A 171 -15.77 3.73 -16.66
N ALA A 172 -14.60 4.37 -16.58
CA ALA A 172 -14.40 5.69 -15.99
C ALA A 172 -13.62 6.59 -16.99
N PRO A 173 -14.29 7.15 -18.00
CA PRO A 173 -13.64 7.90 -19.09
C PRO A 173 -12.87 9.14 -18.61
N ASN A 174 -13.29 9.71 -17.48
CA ASN A 174 -12.71 10.92 -16.88
C ASN A 174 -11.41 10.68 -16.10
N VAL A 175 -11.02 9.42 -15.87
CA VAL A 175 -9.75 9.08 -15.22
C VAL A 175 -8.58 9.43 -16.13
N THR A 176 -7.59 10.15 -15.63
CA THR A 176 -6.31 10.38 -16.32
C THR A 176 -5.37 9.24 -15.98
N ILE A 177 -4.64 8.70 -16.96
CA ILE A 177 -3.62 7.68 -16.74
C ILE A 177 -2.27 8.32 -17.08
N MET A 178 -1.34 8.34 -16.11
CA MET A 178 -0.08 9.08 -16.23
C MET A 178 0.91 8.46 -17.23
N ALA A 179 0.76 7.18 -17.56
CA ALA A 179 1.66 6.50 -18.47
C ALA A 179 1.27 6.70 -19.95
N THR A 180 2.27 7.10 -20.74
CA THR A 180 2.30 7.11 -22.20
C THR A 180 3.24 6.03 -22.73
N GLU A 181 3.18 5.72 -24.03
CA GLU A 181 4.16 4.83 -24.68
C GLU A 181 5.60 5.33 -24.53
N GLU A 182 5.83 6.65 -24.55
CA GLU A 182 7.15 7.25 -24.34
C GLU A 182 7.63 7.07 -22.89
N SER A 183 6.77 7.35 -21.92
CA SER A 183 7.10 7.16 -20.50
C SER A 183 7.36 5.71 -20.11
N LEU A 184 6.80 4.75 -20.87
CA LEU A 184 6.99 3.33 -20.66
C LEU A 184 8.43 2.90 -20.91
N LEU A 185 9.09 3.45 -21.94
CA LEU A 185 10.49 3.17 -22.22
C LEU A 185 11.37 3.67 -21.06
N THR A 186 11.16 4.92 -20.65
CA THR A 186 11.87 5.51 -19.51
C THR A 186 11.63 4.73 -18.22
N LEU A 187 10.39 4.28 -17.97
CA LEU A 187 10.07 3.46 -16.81
C LEU A 187 10.78 2.10 -16.86
N HIS A 188 10.84 1.47 -18.03
CA HIS A 188 11.53 0.19 -18.21
C HIS A 188 13.04 0.34 -17.96
N GLU A 189 13.68 1.36 -18.55
CA GLU A 189 15.09 1.65 -18.31
C GLU A 189 15.36 1.95 -16.82
N ALA A 190 14.55 2.81 -16.19
CA ALA A 190 14.67 3.13 -14.78
C ALA A 190 14.39 1.93 -13.85
N SER A 191 13.62 0.93 -14.32
CA SER A 191 13.32 -0.27 -13.54
C SER A 191 14.56 -1.13 -13.31
N GLU A 192 15.49 -1.16 -14.26
CA GLU A 192 16.75 -1.92 -14.12
C GLU A 192 17.58 -1.37 -12.96
N ASP A 193 17.66 -0.05 -12.83
CA ASP A 193 18.34 0.61 -11.72
C ASP A 193 17.57 0.46 -10.41
N PHE A 194 16.25 0.65 -10.43
CA PHE A 194 15.40 0.55 -9.24
C PHE A 194 15.42 -0.86 -8.63
N PHE A 195 15.48 -1.90 -9.46
CA PHE A 195 15.57 -3.29 -9.05
C PHE A 195 16.99 -3.85 -9.07
N ALA A 196 18.01 -2.99 -9.17
CA ALA A 196 19.39 -3.42 -9.05
C ALA A 196 19.59 -4.14 -7.70
N GLY A 197 20.06 -5.39 -7.75
CA GLY A 197 20.20 -6.24 -6.56
C GLY A 197 18.94 -6.99 -6.13
N LEU A 198 17.86 -6.97 -6.92
CA LEU A 198 16.65 -7.76 -6.66
C LEU A 198 16.98 -9.26 -6.48
N ASP A 199 17.86 -9.83 -7.29
CA ASP A 199 18.28 -11.23 -7.15
C ASP A 199 18.91 -11.51 -5.78
N SER A 200 19.79 -10.62 -5.32
CA SER A 200 20.40 -10.70 -3.99
C SER A 200 19.36 -10.60 -2.88
N LEU A 201 18.33 -9.75 -3.04
CA LEU A 201 17.22 -9.59 -2.10
C LEU A 201 16.32 -10.82 -2.06
N VAL A 202 15.99 -11.38 -3.22
CA VAL A 202 15.22 -12.61 -3.34
C VAL A 202 15.97 -13.77 -2.69
N GLN A 203 17.27 -13.88 -2.95
CA GLN A 203 18.13 -14.87 -2.29
C GLN A 203 18.16 -14.66 -0.77
N PHE A 204 18.24 -13.41 -0.30
CA PHE A 204 18.17 -13.10 1.13
C PHE A 204 16.85 -13.55 1.77
N ILE A 205 15.72 -13.29 1.11
CA ILE A 205 14.40 -13.74 1.58
C ILE A 205 14.33 -15.28 1.62
N GLU A 206 14.86 -15.96 0.59
CA GLU A 206 14.90 -17.43 0.55
C GLU A 206 15.78 -18.02 1.65
N GLU A 207 16.95 -17.45 1.92
CA GLU A 207 17.81 -17.88 3.04
C GLU A 207 17.15 -17.59 4.39
N SER A 208 16.44 -16.47 4.52
CA SER A 208 15.65 -16.15 5.72
C SER A 208 14.49 -17.14 5.93
N TYR A 209 13.83 -17.55 4.85
CA TYR A 209 12.80 -18.60 4.88
C TYR A 209 13.40 -19.96 5.29
N LYS A 210 14.55 -20.35 4.73
CA LYS A 210 15.25 -21.59 5.12
C LYS A 210 15.61 -21.56 6.61
N TYR A 211 16.15 -20.44 7.09
CA TYR A 211 16.45 -20.25 8.49
C TYR A 211 15.19 -20.44 9.36
N TYR A 212 14.10 -19.75 9.03
CA TYR A 212 12.83 -19.84 9.74
C TYR A 212 12.22 -21.26 9.72
N SER A 213 12.20 -21.92 8.56
CA SER A 213 11.59 -23.24 8.36
C SER A 213 12.31 -24.39 9.09
N LEU A 214 13.58 -24.21 9.46
CA LEU A 214 14.32 -25.12 10.33
C LEU A 214 13.88 -25.06 11.81
N GLY A 215 12.90 -24.21 12.13
CA GLY A 215 12.44 -23.99 13.51
C GLY A 215 13.34 -23.04 14.30
N ASN A 216 14.34 -22.44 13.63
CA ASN A 216 15.10 -21.34 14.22
C ASN A 216 14.14 -20.17 14.36
N LYS A 217 13.97 -19.69 15.59
CA LYS A 217 13.25 -18.45 15.87
C LYS A 217 14.31 -17.35 15.95
N PRO A 218 14.53 -16.55 14.90
CA PRO A 218 15.45 -15.44 15.02
C PRO A 218 14.93 -14.48 16.09
N PRO A 219 15.82 -13.89 16.89
CA PRO A 219 15.53 -13.55 18.27
C PRO A 219 15.11 -12.09 18.43
N ARG A 220 14.58 -11.80 19.62
CA ARG A 220 14.47 -10.45 20.20
C ARG A 220 15.80 -9.97 20.80
N THR A 221 16.94 -10.49 20.31
CA THR A 221 18.28 -10.24 20.87
C THR A 221 19.25 -9.83 19.78
N LEU A 222 20.28 -9.07 20.15
CA LEU A 222 21.25 -8.49 19.21
C LEU A 222 21.93 -9.59 18.37
N GLU A 223 22.25 -10.74 18.98
CA GLU A 223 23.01 -11.81 18.34
C GLU A 223 22.29 -12.39 17.12
N GLY A 224 20.99 -12.63 17.18
CA GLY A 224 20.33 -13.17 16.00
C GLY A 224 19.81 -12.10 15.03
N PHE A 225 19.72 -10.83 15.44
CA PHE A 225 19.71 -9.75 14.43
C PHE A 225 21.02 -9.75 13.63
N MET A 226 22.16 -9.97 14.30
CA MET A 226 23.47 -10.11 13.66
C MET A 226 23.57 -11.36 12.76
N GLU A 227 22.95 -12.49 13.14
CA GLU A 227 22.89 -13.69 12.28
C GLU A 227 22.15 -13.41 10.96
N ILE A 228 21.05 -12.68 11.02
CA ILE A 228 20.27 -12.36 9.82
C ILE A 228 20.96 -11.27 8.99
N LEU A 229 21.63 -10.29 9.62
CA LEU A 229 22.53 -9.38 8.90
C LEU A 229 23.65 -10.15 8.20
N ALA A 230 24.18 -11.21 8.81
CA ALA A 230 25.16 -12.07 8.18
C ALA A 230 24.58 -12.82 6.96
N LEU A 231 23.30 -13.21 6.99
CA LEU A 231 22.61 -13.75 5.81
C LEU A 231 22.56 -12.70 4.68
N ALA A 232 22.16 -11.46 4.98
CA ALA A 232 22.10 -10.39 3.98
C ALA A 232 23.47 -10.09 3.35
N LYS A 233 24.54 -10.08 4.18
CA LYS A 233 25.92 -9.94 3.69
C LYS A 233 26.34 -11.12 2.82
N LYS A 234 25.99 -12.35 3.21
CA LYS A 234 26.31 -13.57 2.45
C LYS A 234 25.63 -13.59 1.08
N THR A 235 24.43 -13.02 0.97
CA THR A 235 23.71 -12.91 -0.31
C THR A 235 24.07 -11.65 -1.10
N ASN A 236 25.18 -10.99 -0.75
CA ASN A 236 25.70 -9.81 -1.45
C ASN A 236 24.67 -8.69 -1.60
N VAL A 237 23.84 -8.46 -0.59
CA VAL A 237 23.01 -7.26 -0.55
C VAL A 237 23.90 -6.10 -0.10
N GLN A 238 24.37 -5.31 -1.07
CA GLN A 238 25.39 -4.28 -0.83
C GLN A 238 24.82 -2.98 -0.24
N SER A 239 23.55 -2.69 -0.52
CA SER A 239 22.83 -1.52 -0.02
C SER A 239 21.35 -1.87 0.10
N MET A 240 20.97 -2.53 1.20
CA MET A 240 19.56 -2.77 1.49
C MET A 240 18.98 -1.49 2.06
N HIS A 241 17.85 -1.00 1.53
CA HIS A 241 17.12 0.05 2.21
C HIS A 241 16.77 -0.46 3.62
N SER A 242 17.16 0.27 4.66
CA SER A 242 17.02 -0.16 6.07
C SER A 242 15.61 -0.63 6.40
N VAL A 243 14.61 0.04 5.83
CA VAL A 243 13.19 -0.34 5.90
C VAL A 243 12.92 -1.75 5.34
N PHE A 244 13.54 -2.15 4.23
CA PHE A 244 13.37 -3.50 3.67
C PHE A 244 13.95 -4.55 4.61
N THR A 245 15.17 -4.32 5.13
CA THR A 245 15.79 -5.22 6.10
C THR A 245 14.93 -5.35 7.35
N ALA A 246 14.42 -4.22 7.85
CA ALA A 246 13.52 -4.14 8.98
C ALA A 246 12.20 -4.92 8.76
N ILE A 247 11.63 -4.84 7.56
CA ILE A 247 10.47 -5.64 7.14
C ILE A 247 10.83 -7.14 7.20
N VAL A 248 11.93 -7.57 6.56
CA VAL A 248 12.34 -8.99 6.58
C VAL A 248 12.65 -9.49 8.00
N PHE A 249 13.36 -8.69 8.82
CA PHE A 249 13.60 -8.99 10.24
C PHE A 249 12.30 -9.20 11.01
N LYS A 250 11.32 -8.32 10.78
CA LYS A 250 10.02 -8.46 11.40
C LYS A 250 9.38 -9.78 11.00
N ALA A 251 9.41 -10.18 9.73
CA ALA A 251 8.81 -11.42 9.23
C ALA A 251 9.30 -12.68 9.95
N ILE A 252 10.55 -12.68 10.39
CA ILE A 252 11.19 -13.84 11.00
C ILE A 252 11.22 -13.80 12.54
N SER A 253 11.11 -12.62 13.17
CA SER A 253 11.17 -12.46 14.64
C SER A 253 10.00 -13.10 15.43
N GLY A 254 9.04 -13.70 14.75
CA GLY A 254 8.07 -14.61 15.37
C GLY A 254 7.02 -13.95 16.29
N ALA A 255 6.72 -12.65 16.09
CA ALA A 255 5.56 -12.05 16.74
C ALA A 255 4.27 -12.84 16.39
N SER A 256 3.39 -13.06 17.37
CA SER A 256 2.17 -13.87 17.18
C SER A 256 1.22 -13.32 16.12
N LEU A 257 1.30 -12.01 15.86
CA LEU A 257 0.70 -11.33 14.71
C LEU A 257 1.83 -10.74 13.88
N ASN A 258 2.22 -11.45 12.82
CA ASN A 258 3.29 -11.04 11.93
C ASN A 258 2.75 -10.89 10.50
N PRO A 259 2.17 -9.72 10.16
CA PRO A 259 1.76 -9.38 8.80
C PRO A 259 2.79 -9.73 7.75
N THR A 260 4.06 -9.45 8.05
CA THR A 260 5.15 -9.65 7.10
C THR A 260 5.44 -11.11 6.83
N LEU A 261 5.24 -12.00 7.81
CA LEU A 261 5.34 -13.45 7.59
C LEU A 261 4.28 -13.94 6.60
N LYS A 262 3.06 -13.41 6.68
CA LYS A 262 1.96 -13.75 5.77
C LYS A 262 2.18 -13.15 4.39
N LEU A 263 2.56 -11.88 4.31
CA LEU A 263 2.90 -11.20 3.07
C LEU A 263 4.00 -11.96 2.31
N LEU A 264 5.09 -12.28 3.03
CA LEU A 264 6.17 -13.06 2.47
C LEU A 264 5.82 -14.53 2.27
N LYS A 265 4.68 -15.03 2.75
CA LYS A 265 4.15 -16.40 2.54
C LYS A 265 5.04 -17.51 3.09
N PHE A 266 5.75 -17.27 4.20
CA PHE A 266 6.68 -18.25 4.81
C PHE A 266 6.01 -19.51 5.36
N ASN A 267 4.68 -19.57 5.35
CA ASN A 267 3.90 -20.75 5.72
C ASN A 267 3.48 -21.62 4.52
N GLN A 268 3.80 -21.21 3.28
CA GLN A 268 3.36 -21.92 2.08
C GLN A 268 4.30 -23.08 1.73
N PRO A 269 3.75 -24.26 1.37
CA PRO A 269 4.55 -25.36 0.85
C PRO A 269 5.15 -25.00 -0.52
N ASP A 270 6.32 -25.57 -0.80
CA ASP A 270 7.09 -25.35 -2.03
C ASP A 270 7.48 -23.87 -2.25
N TYR A 271 7.75 -23.17 -1.14
CA TYR A 271 7.99 -21.73 -1.07
C TYR A 271 8.87 -21.16 -2.20
N ILE A 272 10.06 -21.74 -2.32
CA ILE A 272 11.11 -21.34 -3.27
C ILE A 272 10.67 -21.67 -4.70
N ALA A 273 10.16 -22.89 -4.93
CA ALA A 273 9.75 -23.35 -6.25
C ALA A 273 8.57 -22.54 -6.83
N LYS A 274 7.69 -22.01 -5.97
CA LYS A 274 6.57 -21.17 -6.38
C LYS A 274 6.94 -19.69 -6.58
N GLY A 275 8.20 -19.30 -6.33
CA GLY A 275 8.65 -17.91 -6.50
C GLY A 275 8.03 -16.95 -5.49
N HIS A 276 7.68 -17.41 -4.28
CA HIS A 276 7.03 -16.55 -3.29
C HIS A 276 7.95 -15.42 -2.77
N ALA A 277 9.26 -15.66 -2.70
CA ALA A 277 10.23 -14.62 -2.36
C ALA A 277 10.25 -13.47 -3.37
N PHE A 278 10.15 -13.79 -4.66
CA PHE A 278 10.13 -12.80 -5.74
C PHE A 278 8.88 -11.91 -5.65
N ASN A 279 7.69 -12.51 -5.49
CA ASN A 279 6.46 -11.73 -5.32
C ASN A 279 6.48 -10.88 -4.06
N GLY A 280 6.93 -11.45 -2.93
CA GLY A 280 7.02 -10.70 -1.68
C GLY A 280 7.99 -9.52 -1.78
N ALA A 281 9.08 -9.65 -2.54
CA ALA A 281 9.96 -8.54 -2.84
C ALA A 281 9.25 -7.44 -3.65
N LEU A 282 8.53 -7.81 -4.72
CA LEU A 282 7.78 -6.86 -5.56
C LEU A 282 6.65 -6.14 -4.80
N ASP A 283 5.97 -6.83 -3.89
CA ASP A 283 4.95 -6.23 -3.01
C ASP A 283 5.59 -5.13 -2.13
N ILE A 284 6.76 -5.40 -1.55
CA ILE A 284 7.49 -4.40 -0.74
C ILE A 284 7.98 -3.24 -1.62
N PHE A 285 8.51 -3.53 -2.82
CA PHE A 285 8.94 -2.49 -3.75
C PHE A 285 7.78 -1.58 -4.20
N SER A 286 6.58 -2.13 -4.35
CA SER A 286 5.37 -1.34 -4.66
C SER A 286 5.04 -0.33 -3.55
N LEU A 287 5.25 -0.70 -2.29
CA LEU A 287 5.18 0.25 -1.18
C LEU A 287 6.30 1.29 -1.22
N PHE A 288 7.50 0.96 -1.69
CA PHE A 288 8.59 1.94 -1.84
C PHE A 288 8.30 2.95 -2.96
N ILE A 289 7.67 2.51 -4.04
CA ILE A 289 7.14 3.44 -5.04
C ILE A 289 6.14 4.37 -4.37
N PHE A 290 5.18 3.85 -3.61
CA PHE A 290 4.21 4.69 -2.90
C PHE A 290 4.85 5.68 -1.93
N LEU A 291 5.83 5.24 -1.14
CA LEU A 291 6.57 6.11 -0.23
C LEU A 291 7.32 7.21 -1.00
N SER A 292 7.91 6.89 -2.15
CA SER A 292 8.53 7.87 -3.04
C SER A 292 7.50 8.90 -3.53
N GLU A 293 6.30 8.45 -3.92
CA GLU A 293 5.22 9.34 -4.35
C GLU A 293 4.80 10.32 -3.25
N ILE A 294 4.62 9.82 -2.02
CA ILE A 294 4.29 10.67 -0.86
C ILE A 294 5.44 11.64 -0.54
N ARG A 295 6.68 11.18 -0.68
CA ARG A 295 7.89 11.90 -0.26
C ARG A 295 8.26 13.03 -1.21
N ASN A 296 8.16 12.78 -2.52
CA ASN A 296 8.77 13.62 -3.54
C ASN A 296 7.78 14.55 -4.25
N HIS A 297 6.48 14.47 -3.89
CA HIS A 297 5.44 15.22 -4.58
C HIS A 297 4.43 15.87 -3.65
N ASP A 298 3.94 17.05 -4.05
CA ASP A 298 2.96 17.84 -3.28
C ASP A 298 1.49 17.48 -3.61
N TYR A 299 1.23 16.26 -4.09
CA TYR A 299 -0.12 15.77 -4.37
C TYR A 299 -0.57 14.68 -3.41
N ASN A 300 -1.88 14.48 -3.32
CA ASN A 300 -2.46 13.41 -2.53
C ASN A 300 -2.27 12.08 -3.27
N ALA A 301 -1.22 11.35 -2.91
CA ALA A 301 -0.97 9.99 -3.39
C ALA A 301 -1.68 8.96 -2.50
N TYR A 302 -2.24 7.92 -3.11
CA TYR A 302 -2.79 6.76 -2.42
C TYR A 302 -2.38 5.47 -3.12
N PHE A 303 -2.11 4.43 -2.35
CA PHE A 303 -1.86 3.10 -2.88
C PHE A 303 -3.10 2.22 -2.75
N VAL A 304 -3.66 1.77 -3.86
CA VAL A 304 -4.89 1.00 -3.91
C VAL A 304 -4.55 -0.48 -3.97
N THR A 305 -5.01 -1.24 -2.99
CA THR A 305 -4.78 -2.69 -2.89
C THR A 305 -5.99 -3.43 -2.35
N ALA A 306 -6.16 -4.68 -2.81
CA ALA A 306 -7.06 -5.66 -2.21
C ALA A 306 -6.29 -6.74 -1.40
N ASP A 307 -4.96 -6.64 -1.33
CA ASP A 307 -4.13 -7.58 -0.59
C ASP A 307 -4.16 -7.26 0.90
N LYS A 308 -4.78 -8.14 1.68
CA LYS A 308 -4.90 -7.99 3.13
C LYS A 308 -3.55 -7.98 3.82
N ASP A 309 -2.61 -8.80 3.36
CA ASP A 309 -1.29 -8.89 3.99
C ASP A 309 -0.51 -7.60 3.76
N LEU A 310 -0.69 -6.96 2.60
CA LEU A 310 -0.12 -5.64 2.31
C LEU A 310 -0.79 -4.52 3.13
N ILE A 311 -2.11 -4.55 3.28
CA ILE A 311 -2.85 -3.62 4.14
C ILE A 311 -2.39 -3.74 5.60
N HIS A 312 -2.18 -4.98 6.07
CA HIS A 312 -1.66 -5.23 7.40
C HIS A 312 -0.24 -4.65 7.55
N LEU A 313 0.66 -4.92 6.58
CA LEU A 313 2.02 -4.37 6.61
C LEU A 313 2.01 -2.83 6.60
N TRP A 314 1.15 -2.21 5.82
CA TRP A 314 1.06 -0.75 5.77
C TRP A 314 0.60 -0.15 7.10
N ASN A 315 -0.49 -0.65 7.68
CA ASN A 315 -0.97 -0.18 8.99
C ASN A 315 0.06 -0.38 10.10
N ASP A 316 0.82 -1.46 9.98
CA ASP A 316 1.95 -1.73 10.82
C ASP A 316 3.04 -0.67 10.63
N MET A 317 3.47 -0.38 9.40
CA MET A 317 4.48 0.64 9.10
C MET A 317 4.05 2.08 9.47
N THR A 318 2.79 2.48 9.22
CA THR A 318 2.31 3.85 9.48
C THR A 318 2.32 4.22 10.95
N SER A 319 2.22 3.24 11.85
CA SER A 319 2.31 3.45 13.29
C SER A 319 3.72 3.92 13.73
N PHE A 320 4.73 3.78 12.86
CA PHE A 320 6.14 4.08 13.12
C PHE A 320 6.77 5.01 12.09
N MET A 321 5.99 5.39 11.08
CA MET A 321 6.36 6.35 10.07
C MET A 321 5.96 7.74 10.56
N ARG A 322 6.94 8.62 10.75
CA ARG A 322 6.68 10.06 10.92
C ARG A 322 7.02 10.74 9.60
N LEU A 323 5.99 11.30 8.98
CA LEU A 323 6.18 12.33 7.96
C LEU A 323 6.73 13.57 8.65
N ASP A 324 7.95 13.98 8.30
CA ASP A 324 8.47 15.26 8.73
C ASP A 324 7.72 16.39 8.00
N ASN A 325 7.72 17.58 8.58
CA ASN A 325 7.26 18.79 7.89
C ASN A 325 8.24 19.23 6.79
N GLN A 326 9.45 18.67 6.76
CA GLN A 326 10.36 18.83 5.62
C GLN A 326 9.91 17.92 4.47
N PRO A 327 9.60 18.49 3.29
CA PRO A 327 9.36 17.70 2.08
C PRO A 327 10.54 16.77 1.87
N GLY A 328 10.27 15.50 1.55
CA GLY A 328 11.36 14.60 1.24
C GLY A 328 12.00 13.87 2.43
N VAL A 329 11.44 13.84 3.64
CA VAL A 329 12.00 13.04 4.75
C VAL A 329 10.93 12.17 5.41
N LEU A 330 11.15 10.85 5.36
CA LEU A 330 10.35 9.83 6.05
C LEU A 330 11.20 9.27 7.19
N HIS A 331 10.76 9.47 8.43
CA HIS A 331 11.42 8.86 9.59
C HIS A 331 10.72 7.57 9.96
N PHE A 332 11.50 6.50 10.13
CA PHE A 332 11.02 5.21 10.61
C PHE A 332 11.58 4.93 12.00
N ASP A 333 10.73 4.63 12.97
CA ASP A 333 11.19 4.19 14.29
C ASP A 333 11.66 2.72 14.23
N LEU A 334 12.98 2.53 14.13
CA LEU A 334 13.60 1.20 14.06
C LEU A 334 13.41 0.37 15.33
N ASN A 335 13.13 0.99 16.50
CA ASN A 335 12.82 0.26 17.74
C ASN A 335 11.63 -0.69 17.57
N TYR A 336 10.72 -0.37 16.64
CA TYR A 336 9.57 -1.20 16.38
C TYR A 336 9.88 -2.48 15.60
N PHE A 337 10.76 -2.38 14.60
CA PHE A 337 11.13 -3.52 13.77
C PHE A 337 12.11 -4.45 14.49
N LEU A 338 12.73 -3.98 15.57
CA LEU A 338 13.72 -4.68 16.39
C LEU A 338 13.21 -4.89 17.84
N PRO A 339 12.02 -5.51 18.05
CA PRO A 339 11.41 -5.56 19.36
C PRO A 339 12.27 -6.36 20.34
N GLY A 340 12.56 -5.75 21.49
CA GLY A 340 13.34 -6.37 22.56
C GLY A 340 14.80 -5.94 22.63
N LEU A 341 15.27 -5.15 21.67
CA LEU A 341 16.56 -4.47 21.78
C LEU A 341 16.47 -3.18 22.59
N ARG A 342 17.53 -2.88 23.32
CA ARG A 342 17.75 -1.58 23.95
C ARG A 342 18.29 -0.60 22.90
N GLN A 343 18.08 0.70 23.13
CA GLN A 343 18.57 1.75 22.20
C GLN A 343 20.06 1.63 21.89
N GLU A 344 20.89 1.24 22.86
CA GLU A 344 22.33 0.99 22.65
C GLU A 344 22.61 -0.12 21.62
N GLU A 345 21.82 -1.19 21.64
CA GLU A 345 21.95 -2.33 20.72
C GLU A 345 21.42 -1.95 19.32
N ILE A 346 20.42 -1.08 19.26
CA ILE A 346 19.89 -0.53 18.01
C ILE A 346 20.91 0.39 17.35
N ASN A 347 21.57 1.26 18.12
CA ASN A 347 22.65 2.12 17.61
C ASN A 347 23.79 1.29 17.00
N VAL A 348 24.11 0.12 17.60
CA VAL A 348 25.08 -0.82 17.04
C VAL A 348 24.61 -1.36 15.68
N LEU A 349 23.34 -1.75 15.57
CA LEU A 349 22.77 -2.23 14.31
C LEU A 349 22.71 -1.14 13.23
N GLU A 350 22.32 0.07 13.59
CA GLU A 350 22.33 1.24 12.68
C GLU A 350 23.73 1.50 12.12
N GLY A 351 24.76 1.45 12.98
CA GLY A 351 26.16 1.58 12.54
C GLY A 351 26.62 0.48 11.58
N ILE A 352 26.01 -0.70 11.63
CA ILE A 352 26.32 -1.83 10.74
C ILE A 352 25.51 -1.79 9.44
N MET A 353 24.26 -1.31 9.50
CA MET A 353 23.34 -1.24 8.37
C MET A 353 23.65 -0.09 7.42
N GLY A 354 24.41 0.92 7.88
CA GLY A 354 24.65 2.14 7.12
C GLY A 354 23.43 3.06 7.22
N SER A 355 23.69 4.35 7.48
CA SER A 355 22.68 5.39 7.62
C SER A 355 21.90 5.64 6.34
#